data_AF-R2SK05-F1
#
_entry.id   AF-R2SK05-F1
#
_cell.length_a   1.000
_cell.length_b   1.000
_cell.length_c   1.000
_cell.angle_alpha   90.00
_cell.angle_beta   90.00
_cell.angle_gamma   90.00
#
_symmetry.space_group_name_H-M   'P 1'
#
loop_
_entity.id
_entity.type
_entity.pdbx_description
1 polymer ?
#
loop_
_entity_poly.entity_id
_entity_poly.type
_entity_poly.pdbx_seq_one_letter_code
_entity_poly.pdbx_strand_id
1 'polypeptide(L)' 'MLFSIFGLLLLLYPLANVPNLYKNKQQTGTYFPSNSRFFVIKDKYFGNGLNMKNKYAFGMNLLLAGLLIALGVLVG' A
#
# COMPACT_ATOMS: atom_id res chain seq x y z
N MET A 1 -21.23 -1.13 -4.07
CA MET A 1 -20.88 -2.25 -3.15
C MET A 1 -19.60 -3.04 -3.51
N LEU A 2 -19.50 -3.72 -4.67
CA LEU A 2 -18.33 -4.57 -5.00
C LEU A 2 -16.99 -3.80 -5.01
N PHE A 3 -16.95 -2.60 -5.60
CA PHE A 3 -15.75 -1.76 -5.64
C PHE A 3 -15.29 -1.33 -4.23
N SER A 4 -16.22 -1.10 -3.30
CA SER A 4 -15.90 -0.79 -1.91
C SER A 4 -15.20 -1.96 -1.22
N ILE A 5 -15.64 -3.19 -1.47
CA ILE A 5 -15.01 -4.41 -0.94
C ILE A 5 -13.57 -4.53 -1.47
N PHE A 6 -13.36 -4.33 -2.77
CA PHE A 6 -12.01 -4.37 -3.34
C PHE A 6 -11.11 -3.24 -2.82
N GLY A 7 -11.65 -2.03 -2.65
CA GLY A 7 -10.90 -0.94 -2.06
C GLY A 7 -10.49 -1.20 -0.61
N LEU A 8 -11.38 -1.78 0.20
CA LEU A 8 -11.08 -2.20 1.57
C LEU A 8 -10.01 -3.31 1.62
N LEU A 9 -10.10 -4.31 0.73
CA LEU A 9 -9.09 -5.36 0.61
C LEU A 9 -7.73 -4.79 0.20
N LEU A 10 -7.71 -3.82 -0.72
CA LEU A 10 -6.48 -3.18 -1.16
C LEU A 10 -5.83 -2.35 -0.04
N LEU A 11 -6.64 -1.75 0.84
CA LEU A 11 -6.22 -0.99 2.02
C LEU A 11 -5.49 -1.83 3.09
N LEU A 12 -5.69 -3.15 3.10
CA LEU A 12 -4.98 -4.03 4.04
C LEU A 12 -3.46 -4.00 3.83
N TYR A 13 -2.99 -3.84 2.60
CA TYR A 13 -1.55 -3.81 2.29
C TYR A 13 -0.79 -2.60 2.85
N PRO A 14 -1.26 -1.34 2.67
CA PRO A 14 -0.62 -0.20 3.31
C PRO A 14 -0.77 -0.27 4.83
N LEU A 15 -1.94 -0.65 5.36
CA LEU A 15 -2.17 -0.79 6.81
C LEU A 15 -1.19 -1.79 7.45
N ALA A 16 -1.00 -2.96 6.84
CA ALA A 16 -0.04 -3.97 7.31
C ALA A 16 1.42 -3.47 7.26
N ASN A 17 1.75 -2.45 6.46
CA ASN A 17 3.08 -1.87 6.41
C ASN A 17 3.31 -0.70 7.37
N VAL A 18 2.26 -0.13 7.96
CA VAL A 18 2.39 0.98 8.92
C VAL A 18 3.36 0.63 10.07
N PRO A 19 3.30 -0.56 10.72
CA PRO A 19 4.26 -0.91 11.76
C PRO A 19 5.72 -0.91 11.27
N ASN A 20 5.96 -1.32 10.02
CA ASN A 20 7.30 -1.31 9.43
C ASN A 20 7.79 0.12 9.17
N LEU A 21 6.90 1.04 8.79
CA LEU A 21 7.26 2.46 8.65
C LEU A 21 7.69 3.07 9.98
N TYR A 22 7.00 2.74 11.07
CA TYR A 22 7.40 3.17 12.41
C TYR A 22 8.76 2.59 12.82
N LYS A 23 8.99 1.29 12.58
CA LYS A 23 10.30 0.66 12.81
C LYS A 23 11.42 1.33 12.00
N ASN A 24 11.17 1.63 10.72
CA ASN A 24 12.15 2.33 9.86
C ASN A 24 12.50 3.71 10.42
N LYS A 25 11.49 4.46 10.91
CA LYS A 25 11.69 5.78 11.50
C LYS A 25 12.58 5.70 12.73
N GLN A 26 12.39 4.70 13.58
CA GLN A 26 13.22 4.48 14.77
C GLN A 26 14.66 4.08 14.42
N GLN A 27 14.86 3.25 13.39
CA GLN A 27 16.18 2.71 13.05
C GLN A 27 17.02 3.63 12.16
N THR A 28 16.38 4.34 11.22
CA THR A 28 17.07 5.09 10.16
C THR A 28 16.75 6.59 10.18
N GLY A 29 15.86 7.04 11.06
CA GLY A 29 15.37 8.42 11.10
C GLY A 29 14.35 8.77 10.00
N THR A 30 14.03 7.85 9.08
CA THR A 30 13.09 8.06 7.96
C THR A 30 12.02 6.96 7.89
N TYR A 31 10.78 7.29 7.51
CA TYR A 31 9.70 6.29 7.36
C TYR A 31 9.90 5.42 6.12
N PHE A 32 10.33 6.04 5.03
CA PHE A 32 10.56 5.40 3.74
C PHE A 32 12.07 5.47 3.44
N PRO A 33 12.81 4.35 3.48
CA PRO A 33 14.21 4.33 3.10
C PRO A 33 14.37 4.71 1.61
N SER A 34 15.56 5.16 1.22
CA SER A 34 15.89 5.69 -0.13
C SER A 34 15.80 4.67 -1.28
N ASN A 35 15.13 3.53 -1.09
CA ASN A 35 14.97 2.53 -2.14
C ASN A 35 14.00 3.04 -3.21
N SER A 36 14.54 3.34 -4.40
CA SER A 36 13.81 3.87 -5.55
C SER A 36 12.98 2.81 -6.28
N ARG A 37 13.17 1.51 -6.02
CA ARG A 37 12.45 0.45 -6.72
C ARG A 37 10.96 0.50 -6.41
N PHE A 38 10.16 0.73 -7.44
CA PHE A 38 8.70 0.80 -7.34
C PHE A 38 8.06 -0.59 -7.23
N PHE A 39 8.61 -1.55 -7.98
CA PHE A 39 8.21 -2.95 -7.96
C PHE A 39 9.28 -3.80 -7.28
N VAL A 40 8.85 -4.84 -6.56
CA VAL A 40 9.71 -5.86 -5.97
C VAL A 40 9.14 -7.22 -6.34
N ILE A 41 10.02 -8.09 -6.85
CA ILE A 41 9.67 -9.47 -7.18
C ILE A 41 9.36 -10.20 -5.87
N LYS A 42 8.17 -10.78 -5.78
CA LYS A 42 7.79 -11.64 -4.65
C LYS A 42 8.04 -13.08 -5.05
N ASP A 43 9.25 -13.55 -4.78
CA ASP A 43 9.73 -14.87 -5.22
C ASP A 43 9.00 -16.06 -4.58
N LYS A 44 8.08 -15.86 -3.62
CA LYS A 44 7.46 -16.99 -2.90
C LYS A 44 5.95 -16.96 -2.64
N TYR A 45 5.21 -15.87 -2.86
CA TYR A 45 3.76 -15.85 -2.62
C TYR A 45 3.00 -14.81 -3.46
N PHE A 46 1.78 -15.16 -3.88
CA PHE A 46 0.79 -14.22 -4.45
C PHE A 46 0.61 -13.02 -3.52
N GLY A 47 0.87 -11.82 -4.05
CA GLY A 47 0.65 -10.57 -3.34
C GLY A 47 1.02 -9.39 -4.22
N ASN A 48 0.61 -8.20 -3.81
CA ASN A 48 0.90 -6.97 -4.56
C ASN A 48 2.41 -6.79 -4.74
N GLY A 49 2.88 -6.70 -5.99
CA GLY A 49 4.30 -6.51 -6.37
C GLY A 49 4.83 -5.09 -6.13
N LEU A 50 3.99 -4.19 -5.62
CA LEU A 50 4.37 -2.85 -5.21
C LEU A 50 5.28 -2.88 -3.96
N ASN A 51 6.36 -2.11 -4.01
CA ASN A 51 7.28 -1.93 -2.90
C ASN A 51 6.70 -1.01 -1.83
N MET A 52 6.05 -1.56 -0.81
CA MET A 52 5.45 -0.75 0.26
C MET A 52 6.47 0.00 1.13
N LYS A 53 7.78 -0.25 0.98
CA LYS A 53 8.84 0.56 1.58
C LYS A 53 9.20 1.81 0.75
N ASN A 54 8.70 1.90 -0.48
CA ASN A 54 8.81 3.07 -1.33
C ASN A 54 7.58 3.98 -1.13
N LYS A 55 7.81 5.27 -0.87
CA LYS A 55 6.75 6.24 -0.59
C LYS A 55 5.71 6.36 -1.70
N TYR A 56 6.13 6.26 -2.96
CA TYR A 56 5.25 6.38 -4.12
C TYR A 56 4.40 5.14 -4.29
N ALA A 57 4.98 3.95 -4.16
CA ALA A 57 4.24 2.70 -4.27
C ALA A 57 3.24 2.52 -3.11
N PHE A 58 3.62 2.92 -1.89
CA PHE A 58 2.70 3.01 -0.76
C PHE A 58 1.56 4.00 -1.03
N GLY A 59 1.89 5.22 -1.46
CA GLY A 59 0.92 6.27 -1.75
C GLY A 59 -0.05 5.90 -2.87
N MET A 60 0.43 5.31 -3.98
CA MET A 60 -0.44 4.84 -5.05
C MET A 60 -1.42 3.77 -4.57
N ASN A 61 -0.97 2.85 -3.72
CA ASN A 61 -1.83 1.80 -3.20
C ASN A 61 -2.94 2.37 -2.30
N LEU A 62 -2.60 3.36 -1.47
CA LEU A 62 -3.57 4.08 -0.65
C LEU A 62 -4.58 4.86 -1.51
N LEU A 63 -4.10 5.54 -2.55
CA LEU A 63 -4.92 6.33 -3.47
C LEU A 63 -5.87 5.44 -4.26
N LEU A 64 -5.38 4.34 -4.83
CA LEU A 64 -6.21 3.36 -5.55
C LEU A 64 -7.26 2.74 -4.63
N ALA A 65 -6.91 2.42 -3.39
CA ALA A 65 -7.86 1.89 -2.42
C ALA A 65 -8.95 2.92 -2.10
N GLY A 66 -8.57 4.18 -1.86
CA GLY A 66 -9.51 5.28 -1.64
C GLY A 66 -10.44 5.52 -2.83
N LEU A 67 -9.89 5.52 -4.05
CA LEU A 67 -10.68 5.68 -5.28
C LEU A 67 -11.70 4.54 -5.45
N LEU A 68 -11.29 3.29 -5.22
CA LEU A 68 -12.19 2.14 -5.31
C LEU A 68 -13.33 2.21 -4.28
N ILE A 69 -13.03 2.65 -3.06
CA ILE A 69 -14.05 2.88 -2.04
C ILE A 69 -15.01 3.98 -2.49
N ALA A 70 -14.49 5.12 -2.92
CA ALA A 70 -15.30 6.25 -3.37
C ALA A 70 -16.20 5.88 -4.55
N LEU A 71 -15.65 5.20 -5.56
CA LEU A 71 -16.44 4.69 -6.70
C LEU A 71 -17.51 3.69 -6.24
N GLY A 72 -17.18 2.81 -5.30
CA GLY A 72 -18.13 1.84 -4.78
C GLY A 72 -19.28 2.43 -3.97
N VAL A 73 -19.10 3.62 -3.40
CA VAL A 73 -20.13 4.43 -2.72
C VAL A 73 -20.92 5.30 -3.70
N LEU A 74 -20.27 5.83 -4.75
CA LEU A 74 -20.93 6.69 -5.74
C LEU A 74 -21.80 5.89 -6.73
N VAL A 75 -21.37 4.68 -7.09
CA VAL A 75 -22.02 3.85 -8.13
C VAL A 75 -22.89 2.75 -7.52
N GLY A 76 -22.72 2.45 -6.24
CA GLY A 76 -23.39 1.35 -5.54
C GLY A 76 -24.42 1.84 -4.55
#